data_AF-A0A1S2K9Z3-F1
#
_entry.id   AF-A0A1S2K9Z3-F1
#
_cell.length_a   1.000
_cell.length_b   1.000
_cell.length_c   1.000
_cell.angle_alpha   90.00
_cell.angle_beta   90.00
_cell.angle_gamma   90.00
#
_symmetry.space_group_name_H-M   'P 1'
#
loop_
_entity.id
_entity.type
_entity.pdbx_description
1 polymer ?
#
loop_
_entity_poly.entity_id
_entity_poly.type
_entity_poly.pdbx_seq_one_letter_code
_entity_poly.pdbx_strand_id
1 'polypeptide(L)'
;MSDLHEDETARSWVVQAIDVLAMDTLWTRQLGSDHMTPDEMRSMADLGDGLREAWLRLTSDAALNQIDRYMHRHADRAARLAARHGPEGVPMERSALAKRAHSSVGVLRELHGLEAFTLEGKIDSLRAEVWTPGDLSEQAICALLFLSSVVALVVGLAEVAGGLWTWFLASKCRNVALGFGEGGG
;
A
#
# COMPACT_ATOMS: atom_id res chain seq x y z
N MET A 1 -27.28 0.94 4.35
CA MET A 1 -26.13 0.44 5.12
C MET A 1 -25.50 1.64 5.78
N SER A 2 -25.36 1.61 7.11
CA SER A 2 -24.93 2.77 7.90
C SER A 2 -23.46 3.10 7.67
N ASP A 3 -23.12 4.39 7.67
CA ASP A 3 -21.75 4.95 7.63
C ASP A 3 -20.76 4.18 8.53
N LEU A 4 -21.23 3.68 9.68
CA LEU A 4 -20.44 2.90 10.63
C LEU A 4 -19.81 1.62 10.04
N HIS A 5 -20.55 0.89 9.18
CA HIS A 5 -20.05 -0.34 8.57
C HIS A 5 -19.01 -0.06 7.48
N GLU A 6 -19.13 1.08 6.81
CA GLU A 6 -18.19 1.52 5.79
C GLU A 6 -16.88 1.99 6.42
N ASP A 7 -16.96 2.76 7.51
CA ASP A 7 -15.82 3.18 8.32
C ASP A 7 -15.08 1.95 8.91
N GLU A 8 -15.80 0.92 9.38
CA GLU A 8 -15.21 -0.34 9.84
C GLU A 8 -14.49 -1.10 8.73
N THR A 9 -15.09 -1.18 7.53
CA THR A 9 -14.45 -1.88 6.43
C THR A 9 -13.20 -1.13 5.94
N ALA A 10 -13.29 0.20 5.82
CA ALA A 10 -12.15 1.04 5.48
C ALA A 10 -11.03 0.94 6.52
N ARG A 11 -11.39 0.86 7.81
CA ARG A 11 -10.42 0.61 8.90
C ARG A 11 -9.74 -0.75 8.76
N SER A 12 -10.50 -1.81 8.49
CA SER A 12 -9.94 -3.14 8.25
C SER A 12 -8.98 -3.14 7.05
N TRP A 13 -9.32 -2.43 5.98
CA TRP A 13 -8.46 -2.30 4.81
C TRP A 13 -7.14 -1.58 5.14
N VAL A 14 -7.17 -0.51 5.95
CA VAL A 14 -5.95 0.17 6.43
C VAL A 14 -5.06 -0.77 7.24
N VAL A 15 -5.64 -1.59 8.12
CA VAL A 15 -4.87 -2.57 8.90
C VAL A 15 -4.19 -3.59 7.98
N GLN A 16 -4.92 -4.14 7.01
CA GLN A 16 -4.35 -5.07 6.03
C GLN A 16 -3.26 -4.42 5.16
N ALA A 17 -3.41 -3.13 4.83
CA ALA A 17 -2.37 -2.38 4.12
C ALA A 17 -1.09 -2.27 4.96
N ILE A 18 -1.22 -1.98 6.26
CA ILE A 18 -0.08 -1.94 7.19
C ILE A 18 0.58 -3.32 7.29
N ASP A 19 -0.21 -4.39 7.39
CA ASP A 19 0.32 -5.76 7.45
C ASP A 19 1.13 -6.10 6.20
N VAL A 20 0.61 -5.80 5.00
CA VAL A 20 1.35 -6.00 3.73
C VAL A 20 2.65 -5.20 3.72
N LEU A 21 2.60 -3.92 4.06
CA LEU A 21 3.79 -3.07 4.07
C LEU A 21 4.84 -3.55 5.09
N ALA A 22 4.40 -3.99 6.27
CA ALA A 22 5.28 -4.49 7.33
C ALA A 22 5.90 -5.84 6.95
N MET A 23 5.11 -6.76 6.36
CA MET A 23 5.60 -8.04 5.85
C MET A 23 6.63 -7.83 4.74
N ASP A 24 6.34 -6.95 3.77
CA ASP A 24 7.27 -6.60 2.71
C ASP A 24 8.59 -6.05 3.27
N THR A 25 8.52 -5.08 4.19
CA THR A 25 9.72 -4.51 4.83
C THR A 25 10.56 -5.56 5.54
N LEU A 26 9.91 -6.44 6.28
CA LEU A 26 10.57 -7.48 7.06
C LEU A 26 11.22 -8.51 6.13
N TRP A 27 10.52 -8.92 5.08
CA TRP A 27 11.01 -9.86 4.07
C TRP A 27 12.19 -9.28 3.29
N THR A 28 12.06 -8.05 2.78
CA THR A 28 13.12 -7.33 2.06
C THR A 28 14.37 -7.15 2.92
N ARG A 29 14.19 -6.80 4.20
CA ARG A 29 15.31 -6.67 5.14
C ARG A 29 16.02 -7.99 5.40
N GLN A 30 15.28 -9.08 5.58
CA GLN A 30 15.86 -10.40 5.83
C GLN A 30 16.59 -10.94 4.59
N LEU A 31 16.02 -10.72 3.41
CA LEU A 31 16.61 -11.14 2.15
C LEU A 31 17.86 -10.34 1.75
N GLY A 32 17.99 -9.12 2.26
CA GLY A 32 19.19 -8.30 2.13
C GLY A 32 20.39 -8.77 2.96
N SER A 33 20.30 -9.92 3.65
CA SER A 33 21.44 -10.56 4.30
C SER A 33 22.23 -11.40 3.29
N ASP A 34 23.54 -11.16 3.17
CA ASP A 34 24.40 -11.76 2.14
C ASP A 34 24.59 -13.28 2.25
N HIS A 35 24.08 -13.92 3.31
CA HIS A 35 24.30 -15.34 3.59
C HIS A 35 23.07 -15.95 4.27
N MET A 36 22.08 -16.39 3.49
CA MET A 36 21.00 -17.23 4.00
C MET A 36 21.33 -18.71 3.83
N THR A 37 21.09 -19.47 4.89
CA THR A 37 21.06 -20.93 4.86
C THR A 37 19.83 -21.44 4.10
N PRO A 38 19.84 -22.69 3.61
CA PRO A 38 18.66 -23.28 2.96
C PRO A 38 17.38 -23.25 3.81
N ASP A 39 17.49 -23.42 5.13
CA ASP A 39 16.33 -23.36 6.04
C ASP A 39 15.79 -21.93 6.18
N GLU A 40 16.67 -20.92 6.19
CA GLU A 40 16.26 -19.52 6.16
C GLU A 40 15.60 -19.17 4.82
N MET A 41 16.13 -19.65 3.69
CA MET A 41 15.50 -19.47 2.38
C MET A 41 14.09 -20.07 2.32
N ARG A 42 13.90 -21.28 2.85
CA ARG A 42 12.57 -21.90 2.97
C ARG A 42 11.63 -21.07 3.85
N SER A 43 12.11 -20.61 5.01
CA SER A 43 11.32 -19.75 5.90
C SER A 43 10.94 -18.42 5.23
N MET A 44 11.84 -17.88 4.40
CA MET A 44 11.57 -16.67 3.62
C MET A 44 10.59 -16.92 2.48
N ALA A 45 10.60 -18.11 1.87
CA ALA A 45 9.57 -18.49 0.90
C ALA A 45 8.18 -18.51 1.57
N ASP A 46 8.06 -19.09 2.76
CA ASP A 46 6.79 -19.14 3.50
C ASP A 46 6.27 -17.74 3.89
N LEU A 47 7.17 -16.84 4.31
CA LEU A 47 6.82 -15.43 4.55
C LEU A 47 6.36 -14.74 3.25
N GLY A 48 7.04 -15.04 2.15
CA GLY A 48 6.70 -14.55 0.81
C GLY A 48 5.31 -15.02 0.36
N ASP A 49 4.95 -16.28 0.59
CA ASP A 49 3.59 -16.79 0.31
C ASP A 49 2.55 -15.99 1.07
N GLY A 50 2.77 -15.76 2.37
CA GLY A 50 1.90 -14.94 3.20
C GLY A 50 1.75 -13.52 2.65
N LEU A 51 2.86 -12.89 2.22
CA LEU A 51 2.85 -11.56 1.62
C LEU A 51 2.06 -11.55 0.31
N ARG A 52 2.28 -12.54 -0.57
CA ARG A 52 1.57 -12.67 -1.84
C ARG A 52 0.08 -12.82 -1.65
N GLU A 53 -0.34 -13.68 -0.73
CA GLU A 53 -1.76 -13.86 -0.41
C GLU A 53 -2.38 -12.59 0.18
N ALA A 54 -1.68 -11.92 1.11
CA ALA A 54 -2.13 -10.67 1.70
C ALA A 54 -2.28 -9.57 0.64
N TRP A 55 -1.30 -9.45 -0.25
CA TRP A 55 -1.35 -8.55 -1.40
C TRP A 55 -2.56 -8.82 -2.29
N LEU A 56 -2.77 -10.07 -2.71
CA LEU A 56 -3.89 -10.47 -3.57
C LEU A 56 -5.25 -10.16 -2.93
N ARG A 57 -5.42 -10.40 -1.63
CA ARG A 57 -6.66 -10.07 -0.90
C ARG A 57 -6.87 -8.55 -0.84
N LEU A 58 -5.84 -7.82 -0.41
CA LEU A 58 -5.87 -6.36 -0.21
C LEU A 58 -6.17 -5.60 -1.51
N THR A 59 -5.64 -6.09 -2.63
CA THR A 59 -5.74 -5.45 -3.96
C THR A 59 -6.77 -6.12 -4.87
N SER A 60 -7.62 -6.99 -4.34
CA SER A 60 -8.74 -7.56 -5.10
C SER A 60 -9.68 -6.45 -5.61
N ASP A 61 -10.30 -6.66 -6.78
CA ASP A 61 -11.23 -5.70 -7.38
C ASP A 61 -12.35 -5.28 -6.41
N ALA A 62 -12.86 -6.22 -5.61
CA ALA A 62 -13.88 -5.94 -4.62
C ALA A 62 -13.38 -4.95 -3.55
N ALA A 63 -12.19 -5.18 -3.00
CA ALA A 63 -11.58 -4.32 -1.99
C ALA A 63 -11.26 -2.93 -2.57
N LEU A 64 -10.61 -2.87 -3.73
CA LEU A 64 -10.24 -1.62 -4.38
C LEU A 64 -11.46 -0.78 -4.79
N ASN A 65 -12.51 -1.40 -5.33
CA ASN A 65 -13.76 -0.70 -5.67
C ASN A 65 -14.49 -0.21 -4.41
N GLN A 66 -14.39 -0.92 -3.29
CA GLN A 66 -14.95 -0.46 -2.03
C GLN A 66 -14.23 0.79 -1.52
N ILE A 67 -12.90 0.79 -1.54
CA ILE A 67 -12.09 1.92 -1.09
C ILE A 67 -12.23 3.13 -2.02
N ASP A 68 -12.27 2.93 -3.34
CA ASP A 68 -12.49 4.03 -4.29
C ASP A 68 -13.84 4.72 -4.05
N ARG A 69 -14.93 3.95 -3.86
CA ARG A 69 -16.25 4.50 -3.52
C ARG A 69 -16.28 5.19 -2.16
N TYR A 70 -15.58 4.64 -1.18
CA TYR A 70 -15.45 5.26 0.14
C TYR A 70 -14.75 6.63 0.01
N MET A 71 -13.63 6.68 -0.70
CA MET A 71 -12.87 7.91 -0.91
C MET A 71 -13.63 8.98 -1.70
N HIS A 72 -14.40 8.58 -2.72
CA HIS A 72 -15.28 9.50 -3.45
C HIS A 72 -16.34 10.13 -2.54
N ARG A 73 -16.99 9.33 -1.70
CA ARG A 73 -18.04 9.81 -0.79
C ARG A 73 -17.51 10.70 0.33
N HIS A 74 -16.30 10.42 0.82
CA HIS A 74 -15.69 11.16 1.91
C HIS A 74 -14.64 12.18 1.47
N ALA A 75 -14.56 12.52 0.18
CA ALA A 75 -13.55 13.43 -0.37
C ALA A 75 -13.49 14.79 0.36
N ASP A 76 -14.65 15.37 0.73
CA ASP A 76 -14.71 16.62 1.48
C ASP A 76 -14.17 16.48 2.90
N ARG A 77 -14.48 15.37 3.58
CA ARG A 77 -13.95 15.06 4.92
C ARG A 77 -12.44 14.85 4.85
N ALA A 78 -12.00 14.09 3.86
CA ALA A 78 -10.60 13.78 3.61
C ALA A 78 -9.78 15.06 3.40
N ALA A 79 -10.26 15.98 2.54
CA ALA A 79 -9.58 17.25 2.28
C ALA A 79 -9.46 18.13 3.53
N ARG A 80 -10.55 18.26 4.32
CA ARG A 80 -10.53 19.04 5.57
C ARG A 80 -9.56 18.46 6.61
N LEU A 81 -9.50 17.13 6.72
CA LEU A 81 -8.61 16.46 7.67
C LEU A 81 -7.16 16.53 7.20
N ALA A 82 -6.90 16.32 5.91
CA ALA A 82 -5.57 16.43 5.32
C ALA A 82 -5.02 17.86 5.39
N ALA A 83 -5.87 18.90 5.30
CA ALA A 83 -5.44 20.28 5.52
C ALA A 83 -4.97 20.57 6.96
N ARG A 84 -5.41 19.77 7.95
CA ARG A 84 -5.06 19.93 9.37
C ARG A 84 -3.95 18.99 9.84
N HIS A 85 -3.89 17.80 9.26
CA HIS A 85 -3.08 16.68 9.74
C HIS A 85 -2.21 16.05 8.65
N GLY A 86 -2.33 16.51 7.40
CA GLY A 86 -1.53 15.99 6.29
C GLY A 86 -0.09 16.47 6.36
N PRO A 87 0.85 15.72 5.75
CA PRO A 87 2.25 16.10 5.68
C PRO A 87 2.45 17.40 4.91
N GLU A 88 3.40 18.21 5.39
CA GLU A 88 3.89 19.36 4.65
C GLU A 88 4.42 18.95 3.26
N GLY A 89 4.14 19.77 2.24
CA GLY A 89 4.64 19.56 0.89
C GLY A 89 3.90 18.53 0.04
N VAL A 90 2.87 17.86 0.57
CA VAL A 90 1.93 17.06 -0.23
C VAL A 90 0.66 17.90 -0.46
N PRO A 91 0.26 18.20 -1.71
CA PRO A 91 -0.96 18.96 -1.97
C PRO A 91 -2.20 18.24 -1.42
N MET A 92 -2.91 18.87 -0.48
CA MET A 92 -4.07 18.33 0.25
C MET A 92 -5.42 18.97 -0.12
N GLU A 93 -5.45 19.76 -1.19
CA GLU A 93 -6.68 20.33 -1.73
C GLU A 93 -7.63 19.22 -2.21
N ARG A 94 -8.94 19.42 -2.08
CA ARG A 94 -9.96 18.38 -2.34
C ARG A 94 -9.80 17.70 -3.70
N SER A 95 -9.68 18.48 -4.77
CA SER A 95 -9.57 17.96 -6.14
C SER A 95 -8.30 17.13 -6.33
N ALA A 96 -7.16 17.61 -5.81
CA ALA A 96 -5.88 16.92 -5.86
C ALA A 96 -5.90 15.61 -5.05
N LEU A 97 -6.46 15.64 -3.84
CA LEU A 97 -6.53 14.48 -2.95
C LEU A 97 -7.44 13.38 -3.53
N ALA A 98 -8.63 13.75 -4.01
CA ALA A 98 -9.57 12.81 -4.62
C ALA A 98 -8.98 12.19 -5.90
N LYS A 99 -8.39 13.02 -6.78
CA LYS A 99 -7.73 12.55 -8.00
C LYS A 99 -6.60 11.56 -7.66
N ARG A 100 -5.75 11.89 -6.68
CA ARG A 100 -4.63 11.01 -6.30
C ARG A 100 -5.08 9.72 -5.64
N ALA A 101 -6.07 9.78 -4.74
CA ALA A 101 -6.61 8.57 -4.12
C ALA A 101 -7.16 7.62 -5.20
N HIS A 102 -7.90 8.16 -6.18
CA HIS A 102 -8.39 7.40 -7.32
C HIS A 102 -7.25 6.85 -8.19
N SER A 103 -6.24 7.67 -8.52
CA SER A 103 -5.07 7.20 -9.27
C SER A 103 -4.29 6.10 -8.53
N SER A 104 -4.14 6.21 -7.20
CA SER A 104 -3.51 5.17 -6.39
C SER A 104 -4.30 3.87 -6.42
N VAL A 105 -5.63 3.92 -6.41
CA VAL A 105 -6.46 2.72 -6.65
C VAL A 105 -6.20 2.14 -8.05
N GLY A 106 -6.11 3.00 -9.07
CA GLY A 106 -5.78 2.59 -10.44
C GLY A 106 -4.44 1.84 -10.52
N VAL A 107 -3.39 2.42 -9.95
CA VAL A 107 -2.04 1.81 -9.88
C VAL A 107 -2.07 0.47 -9.14
N LEU A 108 -2.73 0.39 -7.96
CA LEU A 108 -2.82 -0.86 -7.22
C LEU A 108 -3.58 -1.94 -8.01
N ARG A 109 -4.59 -1.57 -8.80
CA ARG A 109 -5.32 -2.49 -9.67
C ARG A 109 -4.46 -3.00 -10.82
N GLU A 110 -3.71 -2.11 -11.48
CA GLU A 110 -2.80 -2.47 -12.56
C GLU A 110 -1.67 -3.39 -12.07
N LEU A 111 -1.16 -3.13 -10.87
CA LEU A 111 -0.07 -3.89 -10.26
C LEU A 111 -0.54 -5.18 -9.57
N HIS A 112 -1.84 -5.38 -9.35
CA HIS A 112 -2.40 -6.54 -8.64
C HIS A 112 -1.78 -7.87 -9.10
N GLY A 113 -1.90 -8.18 -10.39
CA GLY A 113 -1.41 -9.44 -10.96
C GLY A 113 0.11 -9.44 -11.18
N LEU A 114 0.69 -8.30 -11.53
CA LEU A 114 2.12 -8.19 -11.81
C LEU A 114 2.96 -8.43 -10.53
N GLU A 115 2.61 -7.78 -9.43
CA GLU A 115 3.30 -7.98 -8.15
C GLU A 115 3.11 -9.41 -7.65
N ALA A 116 1.90 -9.97 -7.77
CA ALA A 116 1.66 -11.36 -7.38
C ALA A 116 2.53 -12.36 -8.16
N PHE A 117 2.70 -12.13 -9.46
CA PHE A 117 3.58 -12.94 -10.31
C PHE A 117 5.07 -12.78 -9.93
N THR A 118 5.51 -11.54 -9.69
CA THR A 118 6.89 -11.25 -9.24
C THR A 118 7.19 -11.92 -7.90
N LEU A 119 6.27 -11.82 -6.93
CA LEU A 119 6.38 -12.48 -5.63
C LEU A 119 6.47 -14.00 -5.79
N GLU A 120 5.61 -14.61 -6.61
CA GLU A 120 5.60 -16.06 -6.87
C GLU A 120 6.92 -16.56 -7.46
N GLY A 121 7.45 -15.91 -8.50
CA GLY A 121 8.73 -16.30 -9.09
C GLY A 121 9.91 -16.24 -8.11
N LYS A 122 9.86 -15.28 -7.18
CA LYS A 122 10.85 -15.15 -6.11
C LYS A 122 10.69 -16.21 -5.02
N ILE A 123 9.47 -16.49 -4.59
CA ILE A 123 9.16 -17.58 -3.65
C ILE A 123 9.69 -18.90 -4.20
N ASP A 124 9.43 -19.19 -5.47
CA ASP A 124 9.92 -20.42 -6.12
C ASP A 124 11.44 -20.46 -6.22
N SER A 125 12.10 -19.31 -6.47
CA SER A 125 13.56 -19.21 -6.46
C SER A 125 14.15 -19.54 -5.07
N LEU A 126 13.55 -19.00 -4.01
CA LEU A 126 13.96 -19.29 -2.63
C LEU A 126 13.76 -20.77 -2.26
N ARG A 127 12.65 -21.38 -2.69
CA ARG A 127 12.40 -22.83 -2.52
C ARG A 127 13.41 -23.70 -3.26
N ALA A 128 13.93 -23.21 -4.39
CA ALA A 128 14.99 -23.85 -5.14
C ALA A 128 16.41 -23.55 -4.60
N GLU A 129 16.51 -22.92 -3.41
CA GLU A 129 17.77 -22.55 -2.76
C GLU A 129 18.61 -21.56 -3.60
N VAL A 130 17.93 -20.75 -4.42
CA VAL A 130 18.55 -19.70 -5.25
C VAL A 130 18.23 -18.34 -4.63
N TRP A 131 19.30 -17.64 -4.20
CA TRP A 131 19.15 -16.29 -3.70
C TRP A 131 18.72 -15.33 -4.81
N THR A 132 17.66 -14.58 -4.56
CA THR A 132 17.15 -13.53 -5.44
C THR A 132 16.68 -12.34 -4.60
N PRO A 133 17.05 -11.10 -4.97
CA PRO A 133 16.50 -9.92 -4.32
C PRO A 133 15.02 -9.79 -4.66
N GLY A 134 14.28 -9.08 -3.83
CA GLY A 134 12.97 -8.57 -4.24
C GLY A 134 12.12 -8.05 -3.10
N ASP A 135 11.09 -7.35 -3.52
CA ASP A 135 10.17 -6.55 -2.76
C ASP A 135 8.97 -6.29 -3.67
N LEU A 136 7.87 -5.80 -3.09
CA LEU A 136 6.88 -5.08 -3.90
C LEU A 136 7.55 -3.89 -4.58
N SER A 137 7.12 -3.57 -5.81
CA SER A 137 7.69 -2.41 -6.50
C SER A 137 7.49 -1.11 -5.71
N GLU A 138 8.42 -0.16 -5.91
CA GLU A 138 8.31 1.19 -5.32
C GLU A 138 6.95 1.83 -5.65
N GLN A 139 6.42 1.61 -6.87
CA GLN A 139 5.11 2.14 -7.27
C GLN A 139 3.97 1.56 -6.44
N ALA A 140 3.96 0.24 -6.20
CA ALA A 140 2.98 -0.42 -5.36
C ALA A 140 3.03 0.09 -3.91
N ILE A 141 4.24 0.17 -3.33
CA ILE A 141 4.47 0.67 -1.97
C ILE A 141 3.98 2.11 -1.84
N CYS A 142 4.34 2.98 -2.78
CA CYS A 142 3.98 4.40 -2.73
C CYS A 142 2.48 4.64 -2.91
N ALA A 143 1.82 3.91 -3.81
CA ALA A 143 0.37 3.96 -3.97
C ALA A 143 -0.35 3.48 -2.70
N LEU A 144 0.14 2.39 -2.09
CA LEU A 144 -0.45 1.84 -0.89
C LEU A 144 -0.28 2.75 0.33
N LEU A 145 0.92 3.30 0.54
CA LEU A 145 1.22 4.26 1.61
C LEU A 145 0.37 5.53 1.48
N PHE A 146 0.26 6.11 0.27
CA PHE A 146 -0.57 7.29 0.06
C PHE A 146 -2.04 7.00 0.37
N LEU A 147 -2.60 5.95 -0.25
CA LEU A 147 -4.02 5.64 -0.11
C LEU A 147 -4.38 5.27 1.34
N SER A 148 -3.59 4.41 1.99
CA SER A 148 -3.80 4.03 3.39
C SER A 148 -3.70 5.21 4.34
N SER A 149 -2.78 6.15 4.13
CA SER A 149 -2.67 7.36 4.95
C SER A 149 -3.93 8.22 4.85
N VAL A 150 -4.46 8.41 3.63
CA VAL A 150 -5.68 9.20 3.43
C VAL A 150 -6.89 8.49 4.03
N VAL A 151 -7.05 7.18 3.79
CA VAL A 151 -8.18 6.41 4.36
C VAL A 151 -8.11 6.43 5.89
N ALA A 152 -6.92 6.25 6.48
CA ALA A 152 -6.68 6.29 7.92
C ALA A 152 -7.13 7.62 8.55
N LEU A 153 -6.82 8.76 7.91
CA LEU A 153 -7.31 10.07 8.34
C LEU A 153 -8.84 10.09 8.37
N VAL A 154 -9.49 9.64 7.29
CA VAL A 154 -10.96 9.68 7.16
C VAL A 154 -11.62 8.82 8.23
N VAL A 155 -11.13 7.62 8.52
CA VAL A 155 -11.69 6.72 9.55
C VAL A 155 -11.33 7.12 11.00
N GLY A 156 -10.67 8.28 11.20
CA GLY A 156 -10.34 8.82 12.51
C GLY A 156 -9.07 8.26 13.15
N LEU A 157 -8.19 7.63 12.39
CA LEU A 157 -6.90 7.11 12.85
C LEU A 157 -5.75 8.08 12.53
N ALA A 158 -5.80 9.29 13.10
CA ALA A 158 -4.87 10.36 12.75
C ALA A 158 -3.40 10.03 13.05
N GLU A 159 -3.11 9.35 14.16
CA GLU A 159 -1.74 8.93 14.51
C GLU A 159 -1.19 7.89 13.53
N VAL A 160 -2.03 6.90 13.16
CA VAL A 160 -1.69 5.89 12.15
C VAL A 160 -1.40 6.57 10.82
N ALA A 161 -2.25 7.51 10.40
CA ALA A 161 -2.00 8.29 9.19
C ALA A 161 -0.69 9.07 9.27
N GLY A 162 -0.36 9.69 10.41
CA GLY A 162 0.90 10.40 10.62
C GLY A 162 2.14 9.49 10.47
N GLY A 163 2.07 8.28 11.02
CA GLY A 163 3.09 7.26 10.85
C GLY A 163 3.26 6.82 9.40
N LEU A 164 2.14 6.53 8.71
CA LEU A 164 2.15 6.17 7.29
C LEU A 164 2.68 7.31 6.40
N TRP A 165 2.37 8.57 6.73
CA TRP A 165 2.91 9.73 6.02
C TRP A 165 4.42 9.90 6.23
N THR A 166 4.91 9.66 7.44
CA THR A 166 6.35 9.69 7.72
C THR A 166 7.06 8.60 6.92
N TRP A 167 6.47 7.40 6.86
CA TRP A 167 6.99 6.32 6.03
C TRP A 167 6.96 6.66 4.54
N PHE A 168 5.84 7.18 4.02
CA PHE A 168 5.71 7.66 2.65
C PHE A 168 6.84 8.64 2.27
N LEU A 169 7.15 9.60 3.14
CA LEU A 169 8.21 10.57 2.89
C LEU A 169 9.61 9.93 2.98
N ALA A 170 9.84 9.04 3.96
CA ALA A 170 11.11 8.34 4.14
C ALA A 170 11.42 7.41 2.95
N SER A 171 10.39 6.78 2.37
CA SER A 171 10.47 5.95 1.17
C SER A 171 10.57 6.75 -0.13
N LYS A 172 10.73 8.09 -0.07
CA LYS A 172 10.84 8.98 -1.25
C LYS A 172 9.64 8.93 -2.21
N CYS A 173 8.49 8.44 -1.73
CA CYS A 173 7.29 8.25 -2.54
C CYS A 173 6.64 9.54 -3.05
N ARG A 174 7.08 10.71 -2.57
CA ARG A 174 6.56 12.00 -3.02
C ARG A 174 6.65 12.16 -4.54
N ASN A 175 7.78 11.85 -5.15
CA ASN A 175 7.97 12.03 -6.60
C ASN A 175 7.13 11.03 -7.41
N VAL A 176 7.04 9.80 -6.93
CA VAL A 176 6.23 8.73 -7.52
C VAL A 176 4.74 9.09 -7.48
N ALA A 177 4.26 9.54 -6.31
CA ALA A 177 2.85 9.90 -6.12
C ALA A 177 2.43 11.21 -6.81
N LEU A 178 3.36 12.13 -7.01
CA LEU A 178 3.11 13.33 -7.82
C LEU A 178 2.91 12.97 -9.30
N GLY A 179 3.61 11.96 -9.81
CA GLY A 179 3.45 11.44 -11.17
C GLY A 179 2.11 10.75 -11.45
N PHE A 180 1.42 10.21 -10.42
CA PHE A 180 0.10 9.59 -10.56
C PHE A 180 -1.00 10.55 -11.08
N GLY A 181 -0.73 11.86 -11.12
CA GLY A 181 -1.65 12.89 -11.61
C GLY A 181 -1.36 13.44 -13.01
N GLU A 182 -0.22 13.08 -13.64
CA GLU A 182 0.27 13.71 -14.87
C GLU A 182 0.12 12.82 -16.13
N GLY A 183 -0.20 11.54 -15.99
CA GLY A 183 -0.29 10.56 -17.09
C GLY A 183 -1.67 10.40 -17.75
N GLY A 184 -2.46 11.46 -17.89
CA GLY A 184 -3.78 11.40 -18.53
C GLY A 184 -3.95 12.48 -19.59
N GLY A 185 -3.42 12.23 -20.79
CA GLY A 185 -3.65 12.98 -22.01
C GLY A 185 -3.89 12.02 -23.17
#